data_AF-A0AAV3YAH6-F1
#
_entry.id   AF-A0AAV3YAH6-F1
#
_cell.length_a   1.000
_cell.length_b   1.000
_cell.length_c   1.000
_cell.angle_alpha   90.00
_cell.angle_beta   90.00
_cell.angle_gamma   90.00
#
_symmetry.space_group_name_H-M   'P 1'
#
loop_
_entity.id
_entity.type
_entity.pdbx_description
1 polymer ?
#
loop_
_entity_poly.entity_id
_entity_poly.type
_entity_poly.pdbx_seq_one_letter_code
_entity_poly.pdbx_strand_id
1 'polypeptide(L)'
;MLEESTHKIDMQIAAALDTDFTEIAESVYSYGKNWTRAEQIKEKINFLQSCVILSSSDEERQNFEKDLSSEEQALTEVDFEPLSPRSGPVCSQLDTILDKHNITPQSYHSRSFIGNHCHKYITAKVYRELTSYIIRRTQECTHKLSILDMAFALRDTFNELNDAYRDIHNLISHSRPIDFDTIPTIQTCINKYMTFYRKNFKHNVTPKQHILEKHCIPWMKKYGFGMAFHGEQGGELIHASVAKLERRAAAIRNKETHLKTILKSQHMQTSTQLLSSAPPIKKKEKQNKYANSSLYDF
;
A
#
# COMPACT_ATOMS: atom_id res chain seq x y z
N MET A 1 -10.42 4.96 -4.07
CA MET A 1 -10.42 4.88 -5.56
C MET A 1 -10.01 3.50 -6.05
N LEU A 2 -8.75 3.04 -5.84
CA LEU A 2 -8.35 1.70 -6.28
C LEU A 2 -9.17 0.60 -5.59
N GLU A 3 -9.25 0.64 -4.26
CA GLU A 3 -10.05 -0.31 -3.47
C GLU A 3 -11.53 -0.34 -3.90
N GLU A 4 -12.12 0.82 -4.17
CA GLU A 4 -13.49 0.93 -4.65
C GLU A 4 -13.66 0.29 -6.05
N SER A 5 -12.66 0.47 -6.92
CA SER A 5 -12.68 -0.09 -8.27
C SER A 5 -12.47 -1.61 -8.26
N THR A 6 -11.61 -2.13 -7.39
CA THR A 6 -11.43 -3.57 -7.19
C THR A 6 -12.66 -4.20 -6.54
N HIS A 7 -13.33 -3.49 -5.62
CA HIS A 7 -14.58 -3.96 -5.05
C HIS A 7 -15.68 -4.09 -6.12
N LYS A 8 -15.73 -3.19 -7.13
CA LYS A 8 -16.64 -3.36 -8.28
C LYS A 8 -16.34 -4.63 -9.07
N ILE A 9 -15.07 -5.00 -9.23
CA ILE A 9 -14.69 -6.28 -9.84
C ILE A 9 -15.19 -7.45 -8.98
N ASP A 10 -14.98 -7.40 -7.66
CA ASP A 10 -15.47 -8.44 -6.73
C ASP A 10 -16.99 -8.61 -6.82
N MET A 11 -17.74 -7.51 -6.87
CA MET A 11 -19.20 -7.54 -7.04
C MET A 11 -19.63 -8.16 -8.36
N GLN A 12 -18.87 -7.95 -9.44
CA GLN A 12 -19.14 -8.55 -10.75
C GLN A 12 -18.83 -10.04 -10.78
N ILE A 13 -17.79 -10.47 -10.05
CA ILE A 13 -17.49 -11.88 -9.84
C ILE A 13 -18.64 -12.54 -9.08
N ALA A 14 -19.09 -11.94 -7.97
CA ALA A 14 -20.20 -12.45 -7.17
C ALA A 14 -21.55 -12.47 -7.90
N ALA A 15 -21.72 -11.69 -8.97
CA ALA A 15 -22.97 -11.58 -9.73
C ALA A 15 -22.94 -12.34 -11.08
N ALA A 16 -21.82 -12.96 -11.46
CA ALA A 16 -21.76 -13.74 -12.69
C ALA A 16 -22.60 -15.04 -12.55
N LEU A 17 -23.07 -15.59 -13.68
CA LEU A 17 -23.84 -16.83 -13.70
C LEU A 17 -23.10 -17.89 -14.54
N ASP A 18 -22.73 -18.97 -13.85
CA ASP A 18 -22.86 -20.39 -14.20
C ASP A 18 -22.08 -21.05 -15.36
N THR A 19 -21.18 -20.39 -16.09
CA THR A 19 -20.34 -21.14 -17.08
C THR A 19 -18.84 -20.84 -17.07
N ASP A 20 -18.37 -19.81 -16.38
CA ASP A 20 -16.96 -19.39 -16.40
C ASP A 20 -16.35 -19.23 -14.99
N PHE A 21 -16.89 -19.93 -14.00
CA PHE A 21 -16.42 -19.86 -12.62
C PHE A 21 -15.24 -20.79 -12.35
N THR A 22 -14.28 -20.27 -11.59
CA THR A 22 -13.35 -21.11 -10.83
C THR A 22 -13.97 -21.43 -9.47
N GLU A 23 -13.42 -22.41 -8.75
CA GLU A 23 -13.86 -22.78 -7.40
C GLU A 23 -13.97 -21.57 -6.45
N ILE A 24 -13.04 -20.62 -6.58
CA ILE A 24 -13.04 -19.38 -5.79
C ILE A 24 -14.29 -18.55 -6.07
N ALA A 25 -14.68 -18.38 -7.33
CA ALA A 25 -15.86 -17.57 -7.65
C ALA A 25 -17.16 -18.27 -7.28
N GLU A 26 -17.23 -19.60 -7.35
CA GLU A 26 -18.36 -20.36 -6.80
C GLU A 26 -18.48 -20.17 -5.29
N SER A 27 -17.35 -20.20 -4.57
CA SER A 27 -17.32 -19.91 -3.13
C SER A 27 -17.75 -18.47 -2.84
N VAL A 28 -17.34 -17.50 -3.65
CA VAL A 28 -17.76 -16.09 -3.50
C VAL A 28 -19.24 -15.89 -3.82
N TYR A 29 -19.75 -16.55 -4.85
CA TYR A 29 -21.17 -16.53 -5.20
C TYR A 29 -22.03 -17.13 -4.07
N SER A 30 -21.62 -18.29 -3.55
CA SER A 30 -22.41 -19.07 -2.59
C SER A 30 -22.36 -18.52 -1.17
N TYR A 31 -21.21 -17.96 -0.76
CA TYR A 31 -20.97 -17.57 0.64
C TYR A 31 -20.68 -16.08 0.82
N GLY A 32 -20.54 -15.32 -0.28
CA GLY A 32 -20.28 -13.89 -0.26
C GLY A 32 -19.00 -13.57 0.53
N LYS A 33 -19.10 -12.75 1.59
CA LYS A 33 -17.96 -12.39 2.47
C LYS A 33 -17.36 -13.60 3.21
N ASN A 34 -18.11 -14.68 3.39
CA ASN A 34 -17.64 -15.88 4.07
C ASN A 34 -16.87 -16.84 3.16
N TRP A 35 -16.60 -16.46 1.90
CA TRP A 35 -15.92 -17.30 0.91
C TRP A 35 -14.58 -17.87 1.40
N THR A 36 -13.76 -17.10 2.12
CA THR A 36 -12.46 -17.59 2.61
C THR A 36 -12.62 -18.69 3.65
N ARG A 37 -13.65 -18.58 4.52
CA ARG A 37 -13.96 -19.64 5.49
C ARG A 37 -14.45 -20.89 4.77
N ALA A 38 -15.31 -20.73 3.78
CA ALA A 38 -15.80 -21.85 2.98
C ALA A 38 -14.66 -22.56 2.22
N GLU A 39 -13.73 -21.82 1.62
CA GLU A 39 -12.54 -22.37 0.96
C GLU A 39 -11.68 -23.19 1.94
N GLN A 40 -11.42 -22.67 3.14
CA GLN A 40 -10.63 -23.39 4.16
C GLN A 40 -11.31 -24.70 4.59
N ILE A 41 -12.63 -24.70 4.73
CA ILE A 41 -13.40 -25.91 5.06
C ILE A 41 -13.35 -26.90 3.89
N LYS A 42 -13.52 -26.44 2.64
CA LYS A 42 -13.41 -27.28 1.43
C LYS A 42 -12.03 -27.91 1.28
N GLU A 43 -10.95 -27.16 1.50
CA GLU A 43 -9.57 -27.68 1.49
C GLU A 43 -9.40 -28.79 2.55
N LYS A 44 -9.95 -28.60 3.75
CA LYS A 44 -9.91 -29.58 4.82
C LYS A 44 -10.73 -30.84 4.48
N ILE A 45 -11.91 -30.68 3.87
CA ILE A 45 -12.74 -31.79 3.36
C ILE A 45 -11.95 -32.60 2.33
N ASN A 46 -11.34 -31.95 1.33
CA ASN A 46 -10.55 -32.63 0.30
C ASN A 46 -9.35 -33.40 0.88
N PHE A 47 -8.68 -32.82 1.89
CA PHE A 47 -7.61 -33.48 2.62
C PHE A 47 -8.11 -34.72 3.37
N LEU A 48 -9.20 -34.60 4.13
CA LEU A 48 -9.78 -35.71 4.89
C LEU A 48 -10.27 -36.83 3.97
N GLN A 49 -10.89 -36.51 2.84
CA GLN A 49 -11.26 -37.50 1.82
C GLN A 49 -10.04 -38.28 1.32
N SER A 50 -8.93 -37.60 1.08
CA SER A 50 -7.67 -38.24 0.68
C SER A 50 -7.13 -39.17 1.78
N CYS A 51 -7.21 -38.75 3.05
CA CYS A 51 -6.82 -39.58 4.19
C CYS A 51 -7.70 -40.83 4.34
N VAL A 52 -9.03 -40.72 4.17
CA VAL A 52 -9.96 -41.86 4.20
C VAL A 52 -9.58 -42.90 3.14
N ILE A 53 -9.27 -42.46 1.92
CA ILE A 53 -8.88 -43.36 0.81
C ILE A 53 -7.55 -44.07 1.08
N LEU A 54 -6.59 -43.39 1.71
CA LEU A 54 -5.23 -43.90 1.97
C LEU A 54 -5.10 -44.66 3.31
N SER A 55 -6.16 -44.70 4.12
CA SER A 55 -6.14 -45.32 5.44
C SER A 55 -5.91 -46.83 5.35
N SER A 56 -4.99 -47.34 6.17
CA SER A 56 -4.60 -48.75 6.18
C SER A 56 -5.32 -49.57 7.25
N SER A 57 -5.88 -48.90 8.26
CA SER A 57 -6.65 -49.51 9.33
C SER A 57 -8.09 -49.00 9.36
N ASP A 58 -9.02 -49.87 9.76
CA ASP A 58 -10.44 -49.51 9.88
C ASP A 58 -10.68 -48.45 10.96
N GLU A 59 -9.87 -48.44 12.03
CA GLU A 59 -9.98 -47.48 13.13
C GLU A 59 -9.56 -46.06 12.70
N GLU A 60 -8.45 -45.92 11.96
CA GLU A 60 -8.05 -44.63 11.38
C GLU A 60 -9.08 -44.12 10.37
N ARG A 61 -9.58 -45.02 9.52
CA ARG A 61 -10.61 -44.68 8.54
C ARG A 61 -11.87 -44.14 9.20
N GLN A 62 -12.37 -44.80 10.24
CA GLN A 62 -13.57 -44.35 10.98
C GLN A 62 -13.36 -42.99 11.65
N ASN A 63 -12.16 -42.72 12.15
CA ASN A 63 -11.83 -41.40 12.73
C ASN A 63 -11.86 -40.30 11.65
N PHE A 64 -11.25 -40.52 10.49
CA PHE A 64 -11.28 -39.55 9.40
C PHE A 64 -12.69 -39.35 8.81
N GLU A 65 -13.50 -40.40 8.70
CA GLU A 65 -14.91 -40.30 8.26
C GLU A 65 -15.75 -39.46 9.22
N LYS A 66 -15.52 -39.58 10.54
CA LYS A 66 -16.18 -38.75 11.55
C LYS A 66 -15.78 -37.27 11.43
N ASP A 67 -14.49 -37.00 11.29
CA ASP A 67 -13.98 -35.63 11.11
C ASP A 67 -14.50 -35.02 9.80
N LEU A 68 -14.54 -35.81 8.72
CA LEU A 68 -15.08 -35.41 7.42
C LEU A 68 -16.55 -34.98 7.54
N SER A 69 -17.38 -35.80 8.19
CA SER A 69 -18.80 -35.49 8.40
C SER A 69 -18.99 -34.19 9.22
N SER A 70 -18.14 -33.95 10.22
CA SER A 70 -18.16 -32.71 11.00
C SER A 70 -17.83 -31.48 10.16
N GLU A 71 -16.87 -31.57 9.24
CA GLU A 71 -16.49 -30.46 8.36
C GLU A 71 -17.53 -30.21 7.24
N GLU A 72 -18.12 -31.27 6.68
CA GLU A 72 -19.24 -31.16 5.73
C GLU A 72 -20.45 -30.46 6.37
N GLN A 73 -20.75 -30.78 7.64
CA GLN A 73 -21.76 -30.06 8.41
C GLN A 73 -21.35 -28.60 8.61
N ALA A 74 -20.11 -28.32 9.02
CA ALA A 74 -19.62 -26.96 9.20
C ALA A 74 -19.69 -26.11 7.92
N LEU A 75 -19.50 -26.72 6.74
CA LEU A 75 -19.67 -26.05 5.44
C LEU A 75 -21.14 -25.69 5.17
N THR A 76 -22.06 -26.60 5.49
CA THR A 76 -23.51 -26.40 5.32
C THR A 76 -24.04 -25.29 6.23
N GLU A 77 -23.41 -25.09 7.39
CA GLU A 77 -23.72 -24.02 8.35
C GLU A 77 -23.13 -22.64 7.94
N VAL A 78 -22.35 -22.55 6.86
CA VAL A 78 -21.83 -21.26 6.40
C VAL A 78 -22.92 -20.51 5.64
N ASP A 79 -23.47 -19.49 6.30
CA ASP A 79 -24.45 -18.59 5.68
C ASP A 79 -23.81 -17.66 4.65
N PHE A 80 -24.61 -17.32 3.63
CA PHE A 80 -24.29 -16.24 2.71
C PHE A 80 -24.36 -14.89 3.42
N GLU A 81 -23.27 -14.11 3.32
CA GLU A 81 -23.23 -12.72 3.75
C GLU A 81 -22.82 -11.83 2.56
N PRO A 82 -23.57 -10.78 2.18
CA PRO A 82 -23.20 -9.92 1.07
C PRO A 82 -21.79 -9.35 1.21
N LEU A 83 -21.09 -9.22 0.07
CA LEU A 83 -19.76 -8.63 0.06
C LEU A 83 -19.81 -7.18 0.56
N SER A 84 -19.00 -6.90 1.58
CA SER A 84 -18.72 -5.54 2.02
C SER A 84 -17.47 -5.02 1.34
N PRO A 85 -17.21 -3.71 1.36
CA PRO A 85 -15.97 -3.16 0.83
C PRO A 85 -14.76 -3.90 1.41
N ARG A 86 -13.87 -4.36 0.53
CA ARG A 86 -12.63 -5.08 0.87
C ARG A 86 -12.79 -6.53 1.39
N SER A 87 -13.99 -7.11 1.36
CA SER A 87 -14.17 -8.53 1.71
C SER A 87 -14.04 -9.49 0.53
N GLY A 88 -14.06 -8.98 -0.71
CA GLY A 88 -13.99 -9.80 -1.91
C GLY A 88 -12.59 -10.34 -2.23
N PRO A 89 -12.50 -11.34 -3.12
CA PRO A 89 -11.26 -12.09 -3.39
C PRO A 89 -10.13 -11.26 -3.99
N VAL A 90 -10.45 -10.18 -4.71
CA VAL A 90 -9.46 -9.27 -5.30
C VAL A 90 -9.11 -8.16 -4.31
N CYS A 91 -10.12 -7.47 -3.76
CA CYS A 91 -9.87 -6.29 -2.94
C CYS A 91 -9.25 -6.61 -1.57
N SER A 92 -9.58 -7.75 -0.95
CA SER A 92 -9.05 -8.16 0.36
C SER A 92 -7.53 -8.39 0.35
N GLN A 93 -6.98 -8.73 -0.81
CA GLN A 93 -5.57 -9.12 -0.97
C GLN A 93 -4.64 -7.95 -1.35
N LEU A 94 -5.18 -6.74 -1.54
CA LEU A 94 -4.35 -5.56 -1.85
C LEU A 94 -3.38 -5.24 -0.70
N ASP A 95 -3.80 -5.44 0.55
CA ASP A 95 -2.95 -5.22 1.73
C ASP A 95 -1.75 -6.16 1.73
N THR A 96 -1.91 -7.42 1.32
CA THR A 96 -0.82 -8.40 1.20
C THR A 96 0.33 -7.89 0.34
N ILE A 97 0.01 -7.23 -0.77
CA ILE A 97 1.02 -6.65 -1.66
C ILE A 97 1.65 -5.39 -1.06
N LEU A 98 0.86 -4.54 -0.40
CA LEU A 98 1.40 -3.36 0.27
C LEU A 98 2.34 -3.75 1.42
N ASP A 99 1.98 -4.75 2.22
CA ASP A 99 2.79 -5.26 3.32
C ASP A 99 4.10 -5.90 2.83
N LYS A 100 4.09 -6.59 1.69
CA LYS A 100 5.33 -7.08 1.02
C LYS A 100 6.32 -5.95 0.73
N HIS A 101 5.81 -4.74 0.46
CA HIS A 101 6.63 -3.53 0.25
C HIS A 101 6.83 -2.71 1.52
N ASN A 102 6.49 -3.25 2.70
CA ASN A 102 6.55 -2.57 3.99
C ASN A 102 5.75 -1.26 3.97
N ILE A 103 4.55 -1.31 3.39
CA ILE A 103 3.57 -0.23 3.38
C ILE A 103 2.33 -0.74 4.11
N THR A 104 2.11 -0.23 5.33
CA THR A 104 0.94 -0.59 6.11
C THR A 104 0.00 0.63 6.19
N PRO A 105 -1.21 0.57 5.61
CA PRO A 105 -2.20 1.65 5.70
C PRO A 105 -2.56 1.94 7.17
N GLN A 106 -2.75 3.22 7.54
CA GLN A 106 -3.08 3.57 8.92
C GLN A 106 -4.53 3.24 9.29
N SER A 107 -4.76 2.49 10.35
CA SER A 107 -6.11 2.10 10.81
C SER A 107 -7.03 3.28 11.17
N TYR A 108 -6.49 4.34 11.79
CA TYR A 108 -7.30 5.43 12.37
C TYR A 108 -7.51 6.67 11.47
N HIS A 109 -6.95 6.68 10.25
CA HIS A 109 -6.98 7.87 9.37
C HIS A 109 -7.46 7.52 7.97
N SER A 110 -8.63 6.86 7.87
CA SER A 110 -9.19 6.43 6.59
C SER A 110 -8.17 5.63 5.74
N ARG A 111 -7.32 4.82 6.38
CA ARG A 111 -6.30 4.00 5.71
C ARG A 111 -5.27 4.80 4.89
N SER A 112 -4.96 6.03 5.32
CA SER A 112 -3.96 6.87 4.67
C SER A 112 -2.53 6.31 4.78
N PHE A 113 -1.70 6.69 3.81
CA PHE A 113 -0.25 6.48 3.85
C PHE A 113 0.46 7.62 4.59
N ILE A 114 1.46 7.28 5.40
CA ILE A 114 2.42 8.25 5.94
C ILE A 114 3.47 8.61 4.89
N GLY A 115 4.28 9.67 5.12
CA GLY A 115 5.28 10.14 4.15
C GLY A 115 6.20 9.05 3.59
N ASN A 116 6.73 8.18 4.47
CA ASN A 116 7.58 7.05 4.05
C ASN A 116 6.83 6.04 3.17
N HIS A 117 5.54 5.79 3.46
CA HIS A 117 4.71 4.89 2.67
C HIS A 117 4.42 5.48 1.28
N CYS A 118 4.14 6.79 1.20
CA CYS A 118 3.97 7.49 -0.08
C CYS A 118 5.23 7.39 -0.96
N HIS A 119 6.41 7.58 -0.36
CA HIS A 119 7.68 7.49 -1.08
C HIS A 119 7.96 6.08 -1.61
N LYS A 120 7.58 5.03 -0.87
CA LYS A 120 7.67 3.65 -1.37
C LYS A 120 6.64 3.38 -2.47
N TYR A 121 5.38 3.78 -2.24
CA TYR A 121 4.28 3.53 -3.16
C TYR A 121 4.51 4.11 -4.55
N ILE A 122 5.05 5.33 -4.64
CA ILE A 122 5.26 6.02 -5.93
C ILE A 122 6.34 5.38 -6.81
N THR A 123 7.06 4.37 -6.30
CA THR A 123 8.02 3.63 -7.12
C THR A 123 7.30 2.69 -8.10
N ALA A 124 7.77 2.66 -9.35
CA ALA A 124 7.15 1.88 -10.42
C ALA A 124 6.91 0.42 -10.09
N LYS A 125 7.85 -0.18 -9.35
CA LYS A 125 7.76 -1.56 -8.89
C LYS A 125 6.49 -1.82 -8.08
N VAL A 126 6.17 -0.93 -7.13
CA VAL A 126 5.10 -1.16 -6.15
C VAL A 126 3.73 -1.09 -6.79
N TYR A 127 3.38 0.03 -7.44
CA TYR A 127 2.04 0.15 -8.02
C TYR A 127 1.82 -0.78 -9.22
N ARG A 128 2.86 -1.14 -9.99
CA ARG A 128 2.74 -2.11 -11.09
C ARG A 128 2.57 -3.54 -10.59
N GLU A 129 3.20 -3.90 -9.48
CA GLU A 129 2.97 -5.19 -8.84
C GLU A 129 1.55 -5.25 -8.27
N LEU A 130 1.09 -4.17 -7.64
CA LEU A 130 -0.28 -4.06 -7.12
C LEU A 130 -1.32 -4.18 -8.25
N THR A 131 -1.15 -3.47 -9.37
CA THR A 131 -2.11 -3.52 -10.47
C THR A 131 -2.03 -4.81 -11.30
N SER A 132 -0.85 -5.42 -11.43
CA SER A 132 -0.69 -6.75 -12.03
C SER A 132 -1.35 -7.84 -11.19
N TYR A 133 -1.25 -7.73 -9.86
CA TYR A 133 -1.90 -8.68 -8.95
C TYR A 133 -3.41 -8.67 -9.12
N ILE A 134 -4.03 -7.50 -9.32
CA ILE A 134 -5.48 -7.39 -9.59
C ILE A 134 -5.88 -8.27 -10.77
N ILE A 135 -5.14 -8.22 -11.88
CA ILE A 135 -5.44 -9.04 -13.06
C ILE A 135 -5.28 -10.51 -12.73
N ARG A 136 -4.15 -10.90 -12.16
CA ARG A 136 -3.88 -12.30 -11.82
C ARG A 136 -4.97 -12.86 -10.92
N ARG A 137 -5.32 -12.14 -9.86
CA ARG A 137 -6.36 -12.59 -8.92
C ARG A 137 -7.74 -12.62 -9.56
N THR A 138 -8.03 -11.71 -10.50
CA THR A 138 -9.27 -11.76 -11.28
C THR A 138 -9.31 -13.00 -12.18
N GLN A 139 -8.19 -13.35 -12.84
CA GLN A 139 -8.08 -14.57 -13.67
C GLN A 139 -8.22 -15.86 -12.86
N GLU A 140 -7.74 -15.87 -11.62
CA GLU A 140 -7.95 -16.97 -10.67
C GLU A 140 -9.41 -17.10 -10.22
N CYS A 141 -10.23 -16.06 -10.38
CA CYS A 141 -11.65 -16.09 -10.02
C CYS A 141 -12.56 -16.36 -11.22
N THR A 142 -12.24 -15.88 -12.41
CA THR A 142 -13.15 -16.00 -13.56
C THR A 142 -12.43 -15.96 -14.90
N HIS A 143 -13.00 -16.67 -15.87
CA HIS A 143 -12.58 -16.62 -17.27
C HIS A 143 -13.42 -15.64 -18.12
N LYS A 144 -14.43 -15.00 -17.51
CA LYS A 144 -15.33 -14.07 -18.21
C LYS A 144 -14.58 -12.84 -18.70
N LEU A 145 -14.47 -12.71 -20.04
CA LEU A 145 -13.70 -11.65 -20.69
C LEU A 145 -14.10 -10.24 -20.25
N SER A 146 -15.40 -9.97 -20.05
CA SER A 146 -15.85 -8.63 -19.63
C SER A 146 -15.31 -8.23 -18.24
N ILE A 147 -15.11 -9.19 -17.33
CA ILE A 147 -14.55 -8.92 -15.99
C ILE A 147 -13.03 -8.75 -16.08
N LEU A 148 -12.38 -9.56 -16.91
CA LEU A 148 -10.95 -9.43 -17.19
C LEU A 148 -10.63 -8.07 -17.84
N ASP A 149 -11.43 -7.63 -18.81
CA ASP A 149 -11.30 -6.32 -19.46
C ASP A 149 -11.41 -5.18 -18.45
N MET A 150 -12.31 -5.29 -17.45
CA MET A 150 -12.38 -4.33 -16.35
C MET A 150 -11.08 -4.31 -15.53
N ALA A 151 -10.50 -5.46 -15.23
CA ALA A 151 -9.23 -5.55 -14.50
C ALA A 151 -8.05 -4.97 -15.31
N PHE A 152 -7.98 -5.26 -16.62
CA PHE A 152 -6.98 -4.69 -17.53
C PHE A 152 -7.11 -3.17 -17.64
N ALA A 153 -8.32 -2.67 -17.87
CA ALA A 153 -8.60 -1.23 -17.93
C ALA A 153 -8.24 -0.54 -16.61
N LEU A 154 -8.52 -1.18 -15.47
CA LEU A 154 -8.15 -0.68 -14.15
C LEU A 154 -6.63 -0.60 -13.98
N ARG A 155 -5.89 -1.65 -14.36
CA ARG A 155 -4.42 -1.65 -14.34
C ARG A 155 -3.87 -0.48 -15.15
N ASP A 156 -4.32 -0.35 -16.40
CA ASP A 156 -3.79 0.65 -17.33
C ASP A 156 -4.07 2.06 -16.81
N THR A 157 -5.30 2.29 -16.32
CA THR A 157 -5.69 3.57 -15.73
C THR A 157 -4.82 3.95 -14.54
N PHE A 158 -4.61 3.04 -13.59
CA PHE A 158 -3.82 3.34 -12.39
C PHE A 158 -2.31 3.38 -12.67
N ASN A 159 -1.81 2.61 -13.61
CA ASN A 159 -0.40 2.68 -14.02
C ASN A 159 -0.11 4.02 -14.70
N GLU A 160 -0.95 4.45 -15.65
CA GLU A 160 -0.77 5.74 -16.31
C GLU A 160 -0.91 6.90 -15.33
N LEU A 161 -1.87 6.83 -14.41
CA LEU A 161 -2.04 7.84 -13.35
C LEU A 161 -0.79 7.96 -12.47
N ASN A 162 -0.26 6.82 -12.00
CA ASN A 162 0.90 6.78 -11.12
C ASN A 162 2.20 7.15 -11.84
N ASP A 163 2.38 6.70 -13.10
CA ASP A 163 3.50 7.10 -13.94
C ASP A 163 3.50 8.63 -14.13
N ALA A 164 2.35 9.23 -14.48
CA ALA A 164 2.24 10.68 -14.65
C ALA A 164 2.52 11.46 -13.35
N TYR A 165 2.02 10.99 -12.20
CA TYR A 165 2.30 11.64 -10.92
C TYR A 165 3.76 11.47 -10.48
N ARG A 166 4.35 10.29 -10.68
CA ARG A 166 5.76 10.01 -10.37
C ARG A 166 6.68 10.95 -11.14
N ASP A 167 6.41 11.18 -12.41
CA ASP A 167 7.23 12.07 -13.25
C ASP A 167 7.20 13.50 -12.72
N ILE A 168 6.01 13.99 -12.33
CA ILE A 168 5.87 15.29 -11.66
C ILE A 168 6.64 15.31 -10.34
N HIS A 169 6.45 14.31 -9.49
CA HIS A 169 7.09 14.21 -8.19
C HIS A 169 8.61 14.28 -8.31
N ASN A 170 9.21 13.55 -9.25
CA ASN A 170 10.65 13.55 -9.45
C ASN A 170 11.19 14.92 -9.91
N LEU A 171 10.40 15.67 -10.67
CA LEU A 171 10.77 17.01 -11.14
C LEU A 171 10.64 18.08 -10.05
N ILE A 172 9.70 17.95 -9.11
CA ILE A 172 9.43 19.02 -8.13
C ILE A 172 9.91 18.70 -6.71
N SER A 173 10.08 17.42 -6.35
CA SER A 173 10.38 16.97 -5.00
C SER A 173 11.89 16.95 -4.73
N HIS A 174 12.56 18.09 -4.88
CA HIS A 174 13.96 18.25 -4.54
C HIS A 174 14.26 19.61 -3.90
N SER A 175 15.42 19.71 -3.25
CA SER A 175 15.90 20.93 -2.59
C SER A 175 16.87 21.76 -3.45
N ARG A 176 17.13 21.32 -4.69
CA ARG A 176 18.03 22.01 -5.63
C ARG A 176 17.34 23.23 -6.27
N PRO A 177 18.11 24.25 -6.71
CA PRO A 177 17.60 25.30 -7.58
C PRO A 177 16.94 24.71 -8.84
N ILE A 178 15.88 25.36 -9.31
CA ILE A 178 15.20 25.01 -10.56
C ILE A 178 15.78 25.84 -11.69
N ASP A 179 16.07 25.17 -12.79
CA ASP A 179 16.33 25.82 -14.07
C ASP A 179 15.00 26.27 -14.69
N PHE A 180 14.88 27.56 -15.00
CA PHE A 180 13.66 28.16 -15.53
C PHE A 180 13.23 27.54 -16.87
N ASP A 181 14.17 27.00 -17.65
CA ASP A 181 13.89 26.32 -18.92
C ASP A 181 13.16 24.98 -18.71
N THR A 182 13.23 24.40 -17.50
CA THR A 182 12.51 23.16 -17.16
C THR A 182 11.06 23.39 -16.74
N ILE A 183 10.68 24.63 -16.38
CA ILE A 183 9.34 24.95 -15.87
C ILE A 183 8.22 24.62 -16.88
N PRO A 184 8.35 24.92 -18.20
CA PRO A 184 7.35 24.50 -19.19
C PRO A 184 7.13 22.99 -19.23
N THR A 185 8.20 22.20 -19.07
CA THR A 185 8.12 20.73 -19.00
C THR A 185 7.34 20.29 -17.77
N ILE A 186 7.61 20.87 -16.59
CA ILE A 186 6.88 20.57 -15.37
C ILE A 186 5.38 20.90 -15.52
N GLN A 187 5.06 22.07 -16.07
CA GLN A 187 3.67 22.47 -16.34
C GLN A 187 2.97 21.48 -17.28
N THR A 188 3.68 20.99 -18.31
CA THR A 188 3.14 20.00 -19.26
C THR A 188 2.84 18.67 -18.56
N CYS A 189 3.76 18.18 -17.69
CA CYS A 189 3.52 16.99 -16.89
C CYS A 189 2.32 17.15 -15.97
N ILE A 190 2.20 18.29 -15.27
CA ILE A 190 1.06 18.61 -14.40
C ILE A 190 -0.25 18.62 -15.20
N ASN A 191 -0.27 19.28 -16.36
CA ASN A 191 -1.44 19.34 -17.23
C ASN A 191 -1.86 17.95 -17.73
N LYS A 192 -0.89 17.12 -18.12
CA LYS A 192 -1.14 15.73 -18.53
C LYS A 192 -1.78 14.93 -17.40
N TYR A 193 -1.19 14.96 -16.21
CA TYR A 193 -1.73 14.28 -15.03
C TYR A 193 -3.15 14.76 -14.69
N MET A 194 -3.37 16.07 -14.62
CA MET A 194 -4.66 16.63 -14.23
C MET A 194 -5.75 16.39 -15.28
N THR A 195 -5.40 16.42 -16.58
CA THR A 195 -6.32 16.07 -17.67
C THR A 195 -6.72 14.60 -17.59
N PHE A 196 -5.73 13.72 -17.42
CA PHE A 196 -5.97 12.29 -17.25
C PHE A 196 -6.80 12.00 -16.00
N TYR A 197 -6.50 12.65 -14.88
CA TYR A 197 -7.24 12.50 -13.63
C TYR A 197 -8.71 12.89 -13.80
N ARG A 198 -9.00 14.07 -14.37
CA ARG A 198 -10.38 14.53 -14.57
C ARG A 198 -11.17 13.67 -15.54
N LYS A 199 -10.52 13.12 -16.56
CA LYS A 199 -11.15 12.21 -17.52
C LYS A 199 -11.67 10.94 -16.83
N ASN A 200 -10.88 10.39 -15.90
CA ASN A 200 -11.16 9.10 -15.27
C ASN A 200 -11.86 9.19 -13.89
N PHE A 201 -11.68 10.29 -13.16
CA PHE A 201 -12.15 10.47 -11.77
C PHE A 201 -12.98 11.75 -11.62
N LYS A 202 -14.19 11.76 -12.20
CA LYS A 202 -15.08 12.93 -12.21
C LYS A 202 -15.40 13.43 -10.80
N HIS A 203 -15.43 14.76 -10.62
CA HIS A 203 -15.86 15.49 -9.42
C HIS A 203 -14.98 15.43 -8.15
N ASN A 204 -13.75 14.89 -8.22
CA ASN A 204 -12.92 14.67 -7.02
C ASN A 204 -11.57 15.40 -6.99
N VAL A 205 -11.49 16.65 -7.47
CA VAL A 205 -10.22 17.41 -7.37
C VAL A 205 -9.96 17.77 -5.91
N THR A 206 -8.93 17.16 -5.32
CA THR A 206 -8.51 17.43 -3.95
C THR A 206 -7.81 18.79 -3.83
N PRO A 207 -7.77 19.41 -2.64
CA PRO A 207 -7.00 20.64 -2.41
C PRO A 207 -5.51 20.50 -2.81
N LYS A 208 -4.90 19.34 -2.59
CA LYS A 208 -3.50 19.07 -2.98
C LYS A 208 -3.31 19.07 -4.51
N GLN A 209 -4.27 18.51 -5.24
CA GLN A 209 -4.24 18.56 -6.72
C GLN A 209 -4.48 19.98 -7.25
N HIS A 210 -5.36 20.75 -6.61
CA HIS A 210 -5.54 22.16 -6.93
C HIS A 210 -4.24 22.96 -6.71
N ILE A 211 -3.55 22.74 -5.58
CA ILE A 211 -2.24 23.35 -5.30
C ILE A 211 -1.22 22.95 -6.36
N LEU A 212 -1.16 21.66 -6.70
CA LEU A 212 -0.27 21.16 -7.73
C LEU A 212 -0.52 21.86 -9.07
N GLU A 213 -1.78 22.00 -9.47
CA GLU A 213 -2.15 22.55 -10.77
C GLU A 213 -1.99 24.08 -10.87
N LYS A 214 -2.43 24.82 -9.84
CA LYS A 214 -2.58 26.27 -9.92
C LYS A 214 -1.44 27.03 -9.25
N HIS A 215 -0.82 26.46 -8.24
CA HIS A 215 0.10 27.18 -7.35
C HIS A 215 1.55 26.70 -7.47
N CYS A 216 1.78 25.47 -7.91
CA CYS A 216 3.14 24.90 -8.04
C CYS A 216 4.04 25.71 -8.98
N ILE A 217 3.60 26.01 -10.20
CA ILE A 217 4.42 26.76 -11.17
C ILE A 217 4.67 28.21 -10.72
N PRO A 218 3.65 29.01 -10.31
CA PRO A 218 3.89 30.35 -9.77
C PRO A 218 4.87 30.34 -8.59
N TRP A 219 4.77 29.35 -7.70
CA TRP A 219 5.66 29.19 -6.57
C TRP A 219 7.12 28.97 -7.02
N MET A 220 7.35 28.00 -7.91
CA MET A 220 8.70 27.71 -8.40
C MET A 220 9.31 28.90 -9.16
N LYS A 221 8.51 29.63 -9.95
CA LYS A 221 8.98 30.86 -10.62
C LYS A 221 9.38 31.96 -9.63
N LYS A 222 8.63 32.10 -8.53
CA LYS A 222 8.86 33.13 -7.52
C LYS A 222 10.09 32.83 -6.66
N TYR A 223 10.27 31.58 -6.26
CA TYR A 223 11.29 31.20 -5.28
C TYR A 223 12.53 30.54 -5.90
N GLY A 224 12.46 29.96 -7.11
CA GLY A 224 13.61 29.40 -7.82
C GLY A 224 14.08 28.02 -7.31
N PHE A 225 13.28 27.32 -6.51
CA PHE A 225 13.62 26.00 -5.95
C PHE A 225 12.48 25.00 -6.12
N GLY A 226 12.83 23.71 -6.07
CA GLY A 226 11.85 22.63 -5.96
C GLY A 226 11.01 22.73 -4.68
N MET A 227 9.82 22.13 -4.71
CA MET A 227 8.84 22.18 -3.62
C MET A 227 9.38 21.59 -2.32
N ALA A 228 10.28 20.61 -2.39
CA ALA A 228 10.84 19.98 -1.19
C ALA A 228 11.82 20.90 -0.42
N PHE A 229 12.35 21.96 -1.04
CA PHE A 229 13.20 22.93 -0.33
C PHE A 229 12.46 23.63 0.82
N HIS A 230 11.20 23.98 0.60
CA HIS A 230 10.32 24.60 1.59
C HIS A 230 9.41 23.57 2.28
N GLY A 231 9.75 22.29 2.20
CA GLY A 231 8.97 21.22 2.80
C GLY A 231 9.07 21.20 4.33
N GLU A 232 8.05 20.65 4.97
CA GLU A 232 7.92 20.64 6.43
C GLU A 232 8.72 19.50 7.12
N GLN A 233 9.48 18.71 6.35
CA GLN A 233 10.25 17.57 6.89
C GLN A 233 11.24 17.99 7.99
N GLY A 234 11.76 19.22 7.93
CA GLY A 234 12.60 19.77 9.00
C GLY A 234 11.87 19.89 10.34
N GLY A 235 10.58 20.24 10.33
CA GLY A 235 9.75 20.33 11.54
C GLY A 235 9.57 18.97 12.21
N GLU A 236 9.27 17.93 11.43
CA GLU A 236 9.14 16.56 11.94
C GLU A 236 10.44 16.04 12.59
N LEU A 237 11.59 16.36 12.01
CA LEU A 237 12.89 16.04 12.59
C LEU A 237 13.14 16.79 13.91
N ILE A 238 12.71 18.05 14.00
CA ILE A 238 12.78 18.83 15.24
C ILE A 238 11.90 18.19 16.32
N HIS A 239 10.67 17.79 16.00
CA HIS A 239 9.78 17.10 16.94
C HIS A 239 10.41 15.81 17.48
N ALA A 240 10.99 14.98 16.60
CA ALA A 240 11.68 13.77 17.01
C ALA A 240 12.91 14.06 17.90
N SER A 241 13.67 15.12 17.58
CA SER A 241 14.80 15.58 18.38
C SER A 241 14.36 16.03 19.78
N VAL A 242 13.32 16.86 19.85
CA VAL A 242 12.77 17.38 21.11
C VAL A 242 12.26 16.23 21.99
N ALA A 243 11.51 15.28 21.45
CA ALA A 243 11.03 14.12 22.21
C ALA A 243 12.19 13.24 22.77
N LYS A 244 13.33 13.21 22.08
CA LYS A 244 14.55 12.55 22.59
C LYS A 244 15.18 13.35 23.74
N LEU A 245 15.18 14.68 23.64
CA LEU A 245 15.68 15.57 24.69
C LEU A 245 14.79 15.54 25.94
N GLU A 246 13.47 15.53 25.77
CA GLU A 246 12.50 15.39 26.86
C GLU A 246 12.75 14.11 27.67
N ARG A 247 12.91 12.97 26.99
CA ARG A 247 13.24 11.69 27.67
C ARG A 247 14.54 11.75 28.46
N ARG A 248 15.55 12.48 27.97
CA ARG A 248 16.83 12.67 28.68
C ARG A 248 16.69 13.61 29.87
N ALA A 249 15.80 14.59 29.79
CA ALA A 249 15.53 15.57 30.84
C ALA A 249 14.43 15.11 31.84
N ALA A 250 13.90 13.90 31.70
CA ALA A 250 12.76 13.40 32.47
C ALA A 250 12.94 13.44 34.01
N ALA A 251 14.18 13.41 34.52
CA ALA A 251 14.47 13.51 35.95
C ALA A 251 14.29 14.93 36.52
N ILE A 252 14.21 15.96 35.67
CA ILE A 252 14.10 17.37 36.09
C ILE A 252 12.64 17.67 36.44
N ARG A 253 12.33 17.71 37.74
CA ARG A 253 10.96 17.92 38.26
C ARG A 253 10.43 19.35 38.03
N ASN A 254 11.30 20.35 38.11
CA ASN A 254 10.90 21.74 37.87
C ASN A 254 10.64 21.96 36.37
N LYS A 255 9.40 22.30 36.01
CA LYS A 255 8.96 22.46 34.62
C LYS A 255 9.74 23.52 33.85
N GLU A 256 10.06 24.65 34.50
CA GLU A 256 10.81 25.74 33.87
C GLU A 256 12.25 25.32 33.57
N THR A 257 12.93 24.71 34.55
CA THR A 257 14.28 24.17 34.38
C THR A 257 14.31 23.06 33.33
N HIS A 258 13.28 22.22 33.29
CA HIS A 258 13.12 21.16 32.30
C HIS A 258 13.06 21.74 30.88
N LEU A 259 12.14 22.68 30.62
CA LEU A 259 12.00 23.34 29.32
C LEU A 259 13.27 24.10 28.91
N LYS A 260 13.87 24.87 29.83
CA LYS A 260 15.14 25.58 29.58
C LYS A 260 16.25 24.61 29.18
N THR A 261 16.31 23.43 29.79
CA THR A 261 17.31 22.40 29.47
C THR A 261 17.10 21.82 28.07
N ILE A 262 15.86 21.52 27.70
CA ILE A 262 15.51 21.04 26.35
C ILE A 262 15.89 22.08 25.31
N LEU A 263 15.47 23.35 25.49
CA LEU A 263 15.71 24.42 24.53
C LEU A 263 17.20 24.70 24.35
N LYS A 264 17.98 24.78 25.45
CA LYS A 264 19.43 24.95 25.39
C LYS A 264 20.09 23.79 24.64
N SER A 265 19.67 22.55 24.93
CA SER A 265 20.22 21.36 24.29
C SER A 265 19.92 21.33 22.79
N GLN A 266 18.69 21.69 22.39
CA GLN A 266 18.31 21.78 20.98
C GLN A 266 19.09 22.87 20.25
N HIS A 267 19.24 24.05 20.86
CA HIS A 267 20.02 25.16 20.31
C HIS A 267 21.50 24.77 20.07
N MET A 268 22.13 24.10 21.04
CA MET A 268 23.50 23.60 20.88
C MET A 268 23.62 22.55 19.77
N GLN A 269 22.67 21.62 19.67
CA GLN A 269 22.70 20.55 18.65
C GLN A 269 22.49 21.05 17.22
N THR A 270 21.90 22.22 17.05
CA THR A 270 21.58 22.81 15.75
C THR A 270 22.50 23.98 15.39
N SER A 271 23.44 24.36 16.27
CA SER A 271 24.41 25.42 16.00
C SER A 271 25.37 25.01 14.88
N THR A 272 25.36 25.76 13.78
CA THR A 272 26.22 25.53 12.62
C THR A 272 27.71 25.65 12.97
N GLN A 273 28.06 26.60 13.84
CA GLN A 273 29.43 26.79 14.33
C GLN A 273 29.92 25.55 15.10
N LEU A 274 29.12 25.05 16.03
CA LEU A 274 29.48 23.85 16.81
C LEU A 274 29.57 22.61 15.91
N LEU A 275 28.62 22.45 14.98
CA LEU A 275 28.63 21.35 14.01
C LEU A 275 29.86 21.38 13.10
N SER A 276 30.32 22.58 12.69
CA SER A 276 31.53 22.72 11.88
C SER A 276 32.82 22.37 12.64
N SER A 277 32.82 22.53 13.97
CA SER A 277 33.95 22.20 14.85
C SER A 277 33.91 20.76 15.38
N ALA A 278 32.81 20.04 15.18
CA ALA A 278 32.65 18.68 15.70
C ALA A 278 33.52 17.69 14.92
N PRO A 279 34.18 16.72 15.59
CA PRO A 279 34.95 15.70 14.90
C PRO A 279 34.03 14.90 13.96
N PRO A 280 34.52 14.49 12.77
CA PRO A 280 33.71 13.74 11.82
C PRO A 280 33.21 12.46 12.48
N ILE A 281 31.88 12.27 12.50
CA ILE A 281 31.26 11.05 12.99
C ILE A 281 31.71 9.92 12.06
N LYS A 282 32.55 9.00 12.57
CA LYS A 282 32.83 7.73 11.88
C LYS A 282 31.51 6.99 11.72
N LYS A 283 30.93 7.01 10.51
CA LYS A 283 29.77 6.17 10.19
C LYS A 283 30.22 4.73 10.41
N LYS A 284 29.59 4.02 11.35
CA LYS A 284 29.74 2.57 11.42
C LYS A 284 29.22 2.02 10.09
N GLU A 285 30.11 1.40 9.31
CA GLU A 285 29.69 0.60 8.17
C GLU A 285 28.69 -0.43 8.70
N LYS A 286 27.44 -0.34 8.25
CA LYS A 286 26.50 -1.44 8.43
C LYS A 286 27.03 -2.58 7.57
N GLN A 287 27.66 -3.58 8.19
CA GLN A 287 27.90 -4.86 7.53
C GLN A 287 26.54 -5.39 7.06
N ASN A 288 26.31 -5.34 5.75
CA ASN A 288 25.18 -5.99 5.10
C ASN A 288 25.35 -7.50 5.31
N LYS A 289 24.65 -8.08 6.30
CA LYS A 289 24.64 -9.53 6.57
C LYS A 289 23.85 -10.36 5.52
N TYR A 290 23.51 -9.80 4.35
CA TYR A 290 22.72 -10.48 3.32
C TYR A 290 23.26 -10.32 1.90
N ALA A 291 24.57 -10.13 1.72
CA ALA A 291 25.17 -10.07 0.38
C ALA A 291 25.71 -11.41 -0.17
N ASN A 292 25.58 -12.52 0.57
CA ASN A 292 26.01 -13.85 0.10
C ASN A 292 24.85 -14.87 0.18
N SER A 293 23.85 -14.70 -0.68
CA SER A 293 22.87 -15.74 -1.05
C SER A 293 22.19 -15.33 -2.37
N SER A 294 22.95 -15.37 -3.46
CA SER A 294 22.48 -15.47 -4.86
C SER A 294 23.71 -15.38 -5.76
N LEU A 295 24.57 -16.39 -5.62
CA LEU A 295 25.43 -16.89 -6.66
C LEU A 295 25.07 -18.36 -6.67
N TYR A 296 24.07 -18.73 -7.47
CA TYR A 296 23.81 -20.04 -8.09
C TYR A 296 22.45 -19.95 -8.79
N ASP A 297 22.54 -19.89 -10.12
CA ASP A 297 21.81 -20.70 -11.09
C ASP A 297 20.29 -20.53 -11.34
N PHE A 298 20.03 -20.19 -12.63
CA PHE A 298 18.82 -20.23 -13.48
C PHE A 298 17.72 -19.18 -13.30
#